data_AF-A0A9D5XYX0-F1
#
_entry.id   AF-A0A9D5XYX0-F1
#
_cell.length_a   1.000
_cell.length_b   1.000
_cell.length_c   1.000
_cell.angle_alpha   90.00
_cell.angle_beta   90.00
_cell.angle_gamma   90.00
#
_symmetry.space_group_name_H-M   'P 1'
#
loop_
_entity.id
_entity.type
_entity.pdbx_description
1 polymer ?
#
loop_
_entity_poly.entity_id
_entity_poly.type
_entity_poly.pdbx_seq_one_letter_code
_entity_poly.pdbx_strand_id
1 'polypeptide(L)'
;MGKIHALPGDGCRHYIFGRCLYQERLNPGYRRSYRCQVLNRWERAYDDFLNRADAMGVDQESVSGLWAIQFQRMAREAFHCRNHVFNHDDHRPPACRNEMDGLCVLGLPKCGGRCRHFEIDAAELEQEET
;
A
#
# COMPACT_ATOMS: atom_id res chain seq x y z
N MET A 1 13.90 36.07 5.83
CA MET A 1 13.36 35.23 4.74
C MET A 1 12.13 34.51 5.25
N GLY A 2 10.95 34.85 4.75
CA GLY A 2 9.72 34.12 5.08
C GLY A 2 9.71 32.76 4.37
N LYS A 3 9.42 31.67 5.10
CA LYS A 3 9.25 30.36 4.50
C LYS A 3 7.92 30.34 3.73
N ILE A 4 7.97 30.16 2.42
CA ILE A 4 6.77 29.92 1.62
C ILE A 4 6.39 28.46 1.84
N HIS A 5 5.28 28.23 2.53
CA HIS A 5 4.69 26.91 2.69
C HIS A 5 3.68 26.69 1.56
N ALA A 6 3.70 25.50 0.95
CA ALA A 6 2.63 25.10 0.07
C ALA A 6 1.32 25.04 0.88
N LEU A 7 0.23 25.52 0.29
CA LEU A 7 -1.10 25.31 0.86
C LEU A 7 -1.32 23.80 1.03
N PRO A 8 -1.85 23.32 2.15
CA PRO A 8 -2.09 21.89 2.32
C PRO A 8 -3.12 21.38 1.30
N GLY A 9 -3.05 20.08 1.01
CA GLY A 9 -4.04 19.40 0.17
C GLY A 9 -5.22 18.87 0.98
N ASP A 10 -5.32 19.23 2.26
CA ASP A 10 -6.35 18.73 3.18
C ASP A 10 -7.76 19.02 2.61
N GLY A 11 -8.67 18.05 2.73
CA GLY A 11 -10.01 18.09 2.11
C GLY A 11 -10.06 17.70 0.62
N CYS A 12 -8.91 17.43 -0.01
CA CYS A 12 -8.90 16.86 -1.36
C CYS A 12 -9.01 15.33 -1.28
N ARG A 13 -9.96 14.74 -2.01
CA ARG A 13 -10.10 13.27 -2.14
C ARG A 13 -8.86 12.56 -2.68
N HIS A 14 -7.95 13.28 -3.33
CA HIS A 14 -6.70 12.76 -3.90
C HIS A 14 -5.52 12.83 -2.91
N TYR A 15 -5.68 13.48 -1.77
CA TYR A 15 -4.62 13.69 -0.81
C TYR A 15 -4.52 12.53 0.17
N ILE A 16 -3.33 11.96 0.32
CA ILE A 16 -3.03 10.93 1.32
C ILE A 16 -1.67 11.21 1.94
N PHE A 17 -1.62 11.48 3.24
CA PHE A 17 -0.37 11.65 4.02
C PHE A 17 0.72 12.50 3.34
N GLY A 18 0.37 13.67 2.80
CA GLY A 18 1.34 14.55 2.11
C GLY A 18 1.67 14.14 0.67
N ARG A 19 0.92 13.20 0.09
CA ARG A 19 1.10 12.63 -1.26
C ARG A 19 -0.18 12.76 -2.07
N CYS A 20 -0.05 12.66 -3.39
CA CYS A 20 -1.16 12.84 -4.32
C CYS A 20 -1.43 11.54 -5.11
N LEU A 21 -2.65 11.01 -4.92
CA LEU A 21 -3.16 9.82 -5.62
C LEU A 21 -3.73 10.10 -7.01
N TYR A 22 -3.88 11.36 -7.41
CA TYR A 22 -4.62 11.73 -8.62
C TYR A 22 -4.20 10.91 -9.86
N GLN A 23 -2.89 10.74 -10.09
CA GLN A 23 -2.39 9.99 -11.25
C GLN A 23 -2.70 8.49 -11.19
N GLU A 24 -2.71 7.90 -9.99
CA GLU A 24 -3.09 6.50 -9.81
C GLU A 24 -4.61 6.32 -9.95
N ARG A 25 -5.43 7.24 -9.45
CA ARG A 25 -6.89 7.19 -9.67
C ARG A 25 -7.27 7.33 -11.13
N LEU A 26 -6.54 8.17 -11.88
CA LEU A 26 -6.78 8.35 -13.30
C LEU A 26 -6.40 7.10 -14.11
N ASN A 27 -5.34 6.40 -13.72
CA ASN A 27 -4.88 5.18 -14.40
C ASN A 27 -4.36 4.13 -13.40
N PRO A 28 -5.27 3.36 -12.77
CA PRO A 28 -4.88 2.37 -11.77
C PRO A 28 -3.90 1.34 -12.35
N GLY A 29 -2.78 1.14 -11.66
CA GLY A 29 -1.76 0.15 -12.04
C GLY A 29 -0.81 0.56 -13.16
N TYR A 30 -1.02 1.74 -13.77
CA TYR A 30 -0.16 2.19 -14.87
C TYR A 30 1.28 2.43 -14.40
N ARG A 31 1.47 3.00 -13.22
CA ARG A 31 2.81 3.30 -12.67
C ARG A 31 3.26 2.24 -11.68
N ARG A 32 4.03 1.27 -12.17
CA ARG A 32 4.66 0.23 -11.33
C ARG A 32 5.51 0.79 -10.18
N SER A 33 6.08 1.98 -10.35
CA SER A 33 6.86 2.66 -9.30
C SER A 33 6.04 3.02 -8.05
N TYR A 34 4.71 3.08 -8.16
CA TYR A 34 3.82 3.33 -7.03
C TYR A 34 3.48 2.08 -6.25
N ARG A 35 3.76 0.90 -6.80
CA ARG A 35 3.38 -0.36 -6.15
C ARG A 35 4.28 -0.65 -4.96
N CYS A 36 3.69 -1.21 -3.90
CA CYS A 36 4.45 -1.61 -2.73
C CYS A 36 5.36 -2.80 -3.06
N GLN A 37 6.67 -2.58 -3.06
CA GLN A 37 7.65 -3.63 -3.40
C GLN A 37 7.63 -4.79 -2.40
N VAL A 38 7.29 -4.53 -1.13
CA VAL A 38 7.19 -5.55 -0.09
C VAL A 38 6.00 -6.45 -0.36
N LEU A 39 4.81 -5.87 -0.58
CA LEU A 39 3.61 -6.64 -0.89
C LEU A 39 3.79 -7.47 -2.17
N ASN A 40 4.27 -6.85 -3.26
CA ASN A 40 4.52 -7.57 -4.52
C ASN A 40 5.46 -8.77 -4.34
N ARG A 41 6.44 -8.67 -3.42
CA ARG A 41 7.34 -9.78 -3.14
C ARG A 41 6.63 -10.89 -2.37
N TRP A 42 5.78 -10.56 -1.41
CA TRP A 42 4.98 -11.55 -0.69
C TRP A 42 3.99 -12.25 -1.61
N GLU A 43 3.32 -11.50 -2.48
CA GLU A 43 2.41 -12.05 -3.51
C GLU A 43 3.15 -13.03 -4.42
N ARG A 44 4.32 -12.63 -4.96
CA ARG A 44 5.13 -13.55 -5.78
C ARG A 44 5.57 -14.80 -5.03
N ALA A 45 5.96 -14.64 -3.77
CA ALA A 45 6.37 -15.79 -2.95
C ALA A 45 5.19 -16.72 -2.64
N TYR A 46 3.97 -16.17 -2.56
CA TYR A 46 2.75 -16.95 -2.44
C TYR A 46 2.43 -17.68 -3.74
N ASP A 47 2.50 -17.02 -4.89
CA ASP A 47 2.33 -17.63 -6.22
C ASP A 47 3.33 -18.78 -6.43
N ASP A 48 4.61 -18.55 -6.11
CA ASP A 48 5.66 -19.58 -6.17
C ASP A 48 5.38 -20.75 -5.23
N PHE A 49 4.83 -20.47 -4.05
CA PHE A 49 4.43 -21.49 -3.08
C PHE A 49 3.27 -22.33 -3.61
N LEU A 50 2.23 -21.71 -4.17
CA LEU A 50 1.08 -22.41 -4.75
C LEU A 50 1.51 -23.32 -5.91
N ASN A 51 2.33 -22.80 -6.83
CA ASN A 51 2.86 -23.60 -7.94
C ASN A 51 3.62 -24.85 -7.46
N ARG A 52 4.34 -24.75 -6.34
CA ARG A 52 5.06 -25.89 -5.73
C ARG A 52 4.11 -26.85 -5.03
N ALA A 53 3.13 -26.34 -4.29
CA ALA A 53 2.13 -27.16 -3.61
C ALA A 53 1.34 -28.00 -4.62
N ASP A 54 0.91 -27.39 -5.72
CA ASP A 54 0.21 -28.06 -6.82
C ASP A 54 1.09 -29.15 -7.47
N ALA A 55 2.35 -28.84 -7.77
CA ALA A 55 3.29 -29.81 -8.35
C ALA A 55 3.59 -31.00 -7.43
N MET A 56 3.48 -30.82 -6.12
CA MET A 56 3.68 -31.88 -5.12
C MET A 56 2.39 -32.59 -4.73
N GLY A 57 1.23 -32.21 -5.29
CA GLY A 57 -0.07 -32.78 -4.94
C GLY A 57 -0.43 -32.57 -3.47
N VAL A 58 -0.03 -31.43 -2.90
CA VAL A 58 -0.36 -31.07 -1.52
C VAL A 58 -1.87 -30.87 -1.40
N ASP A 59 -2.47 -31.49 -0.38
CA ASP A 59 -3.89 -31.36 -0.15
C ASP A 59 -4.29 -29.91 0.20
N GLN A 60 -5.40 -29.45 -0.38
CA GLN A 60 -5.86 -28.07 -0.28
C GLN A 60 -6.12 -27.63 1.17
N GLU A 61 -6.56 -28.54 2.05
CA GLU A 61 -6.81 -28.22 3.46
C GLU A 61 -5.50 -27.87 4.20
N SER A 62 -4.39 -28.47 3.77
CA SER A 62 -3.06 -28.28 4.38
C SER A 62 -2.29 -27.06 3.84
N VAL A 63 -2.63 -26.56 2.64
CA VAL A 63 -1.94 -25.44 1.96
C VAL A 63 -1.91 -24.18 2.83
N SER A 64 -3.04 -23.85 3.47
CA SER A 64 -3.18 -22.65 4.30
C SER A 64 -2.25 -22.65 5.52
N GLY A 65 -2.16 -23.79 6.22
CA GLY A 65 -1.30 -23.96 7.39
C GLY A 65 0.19 -23.94 7.04
N LEU A 66 0.57 -24.60 5.94
CA LEU A 66 1.94 -24.58 5.44
C LEU A 66 2.38 -23.16 5.06
N TRP A 67 1.50 -22.42 4.37
CA TRP A 67 1.76 -21.03 4.04
C TRP A 67 1.93 -20.16 5.27
N ALA A 68 1.08 -20.28 6.29
CA ALA A 68 1.16 -19.48 7.50
C ALA A 68 2.54 -19.58 8.19
N ILE A 69 3.09 -20.80 8.28
CA ILE A 69 4.42 -21.05 8.85
C ILE A 69 5.52 -20.41 8.00
N GLN A 70 5.47 -20.59 6.68
CA GLN A 70 6.45 -20.03 5.76
C GLN A 70 6.40 -18.49 5.74
N PHE A 71 5.20 -17.93 5.71
CA PHE A 71 4.97 -16.49 5.68
C PHE A 71 5.48 -15.82 6.95
N GLN A 72 5.26 -16.38 8.13
CA GLN A 72 5.80 -15.82 9.38
C GLN A 72 7.32 -15.72 9.38
N ARG A 73 8.01 -16.70 8.79
CA ARG A 73 9.48 -16.66 8.66
C ARG A 73 9.90 -15.62 7.64
N MET A 74 9.31 -15.67 6.45
CA MET A 74 9.64 -14.78 5.33
C MET A 74 9.35 -13.31 5.64
N ALA A 75 8.23 -13.00 6.28
CA ALA A 75 7.82 -11.63 6.54
C ALA A 75 8.73 -10.92 7.56
N ARG A 76 9.45 -11.68 8.39
CA ARG A 76 10.45 -11.17 9.34
C ARG A 76 11.83 -10.97 8.71
N GLU A 77 12.08 -11.50 7.51
CA GLU A 77 13.35 -11.30 6.83
C GLU A 77 13.51 -9.83 6.41
N ALA A 78 14.72 -9.29 6.54
CA ALA A 78 15.00 -7.91 6.17
C ALA A 78 14.81 -7.70 4.65
N PHE A 79 13.86 -6.84 4.29
CA PHE A 79 13.62 -6.48 2.89
C PHE A 79 14.54 -5.34 2.44
N HIS A 80 15.16 -5.47 1.26
CA HIS A 80 15.92 -4.41 0.59
C HIS A 80 15.02 -3.32 -0.03
N CYS A 81 13.93 -2.95 0.63
CA CYS A 81 13.13 -1.79 0.23
C CYS A 81 13.48 -0.63 1.16
N ARG A 82 14.04 0.45 0.60
CA ARG A 82 14.44 1.65 1.36
C ARG A 82 13.29 2.34 2.10
N ASN A 83 12.05 2.10 1.63
CA ASN A 83 10.83 2.65 2.19
C ASN A 83 10.09 1.66 3.10
N HIS A 84 10.65 0.48 3.34
CA HIS A 84 10.00 -0.52 4.18
C HIS A 84 10.09 -0.11 5.65
N VAL A 85 8.92 0.01 6.27
CA VAL A 85 8.80 0.19 7.71
C VAL A 85 7.90 -0.92 8.20
N PHE A 86 8.49 -1.85 8.95
CA PHE A 86 7.76 -3.00 9.48
C PHE A 86 6.73 -2.54 10.53
N ASN A 87 5.53 -3.12 10.49
CA ASN A 87 4.57 -2.96 11.56
C ASN A 87 4.85 -3.99 12.66
N HIS A 88 5.29 -3.53 13.83
CA HIS A 88 5.62 -4.37 14.98
C HIS A 88 4.42 -4.69 15.88
N ASP A 89 3.20 -4.51 15.37
CA ASP A 89 1.99 -4.91 16.07
C ASP A 89 1.83 -6.44 15.99
N ASP A 90 2.23 -7.12 17.06
CA ASP A 90 2.19 -8.60 17.16
C ASP A 90 0.76 -9.17 17.07
N HIS A 91 -0.27 -8.34 17.24
CA HIS A 91 -1.67 -8.75 17.08
C HIS A 91 -2.18 -8.60 15.64
N ARG A 92 -1.37 -8.07 14.73
CA ARG A 92 -1.72 -7.94 13.31
C ARG A 92 -0.83 -8.80 12.42
N PRO A 93 -1.32 -9.20 11.24
CA PRO A 93 -0.47 -9.80 10.23
C PRO A 93 0.72 -8.87 9.90
N PRO A 94 1.91 -9.45 9.62
CA PRO A 94 3.04 -8.68 9.12
C PRO A 94 2.64 -7.76 7.96
N ALA A 95 2.96 -6.48 8.07
CA ALA A 95 2.61 -5.47 7.09
C ALA A 95 3.67 -4.38 7.00
N CYS A 96 3.74 -3.72 5.83
CA CYS A 96 4.51 -2.51 5.65
C CYS A 96 3.63 -1.30 6.01
N ARG A 97 4.06 -0.43 6.93
CA ARG A 97 3.27 0.75 7.34
C ARG A 97 3.03 1.77 6.24
N ASN A 98 3.85 1.74 5.19
CA ASN A 98 3.74 2.64 4.04
C ASN A 98 2.93 2.03 2.90
N GLU A 99 2.39 0.82 3.09
CA GLU A 99 1.52 0.16 2.13
C GLU A 99 0.06 0.59 2.35
N MET A 100 -0.65 0.81 1.25
CA MET A 100 -2.07 1.12 1.22
C MET A 100 -2.65 0.68 -0.13
N ASP A 101 -3.61 -0.24 -0.12
CA ASP A 101 -4.28 -0.78 -1.32
C ASP A 101 -3.31 -1.24 -2.43
N GLY A 102 -2.21 -1.87 -2.03
CA GLY A 102 -1.13 -2.35 -2.90
C GLY A 102 -0.16 -1.27 -3.37
N LEU A 103 -0.31 -0.03 -2.91
CA LEU A 103 0.54 1.11 -3.23
C LEU A 103 1.50 1.41 -2.10
N CYS A 104 2.67 1.92 -2.44
CA CYS A 104 3.58 2.56 -1.50
C CYS A 104 3.25 4.05 -1.44
N VAL A 105 2.73 4.52 -0.31
CA VAL A 105 2.45 5.95 -0.08
C VAL A 105 3.69 6.80 -0.36
N LEU A 106 4.87 6.33 0.07
CA LEU A 106 6.13 7.05 -0.19
C LEU A 106 6.58 7.04 -1.65
N GLY A 107 6.07 6.13 -2.48
CA GLY A 107 6.31 6.09 -3.93
C GLY A 107 5.42 7.06 -4.72
N LEU A 108 4.33 7.53 -4.14
CA LEU A 108 3.45 8.52 -4.74
C LEU A 108 4.14 9.91 -4.84
N PRO A 109 3.73 10.76 -5.80
CA PRO A 109 4.24 12.11 -5.90
C PRO A 109 3.85 12.94 -4.67
N LYS A 110 4.70 13.88 -4.29
CA LYS A 110 4.37 14.86 -3.25
C LYS A 110 3.13 15.65 -3.65
N CYS A 111 2.23 15.88 -2.70
CA CYS A 111 1.10 16.77 -2.94
C CYS A 111 1.59 18.22 -3.04
N GLY A 112 1.21 18.92 -4.10
CA GLY A 112 1.49 20.35 -4.27
C GLY A 112 0.51 21.26 -3.52
N GLY A 113 -0.52 20.69 -2.90
CA GLY A 113 -1.59 21.43 -2.23
C GLY A 113 -2.85 21.60 -3.06
N ARG A 114 -3.56 22.69 -2.82
CA ARG A 114 -4.71 23.12 -3.63
C ARG A 114 -4.28 23.31 -5.09
N CYS A 115 -4.81 22.48 -5.97
CA CYS A 115 -4.48 22.46 -7.39
C CYS A 115 -5.76 22.38 -8.24
N ARG A 116 -5.61 22.41 -9.57
CA ARG A 116 -6.74 22.31 -10.51
C ARG A 116 -7.51 20.98 -10.45
N HIS A 117 -6.98 19.97 -9.77
CA HIS A 117 -7.58 18.65 -9.57
C HIS A 117 -8.10 18.46 -8.14
N PHE A 118 -8.25 19.57 -7.40
CA PHE A 118 -8.82 19.55 -6.06
C PHE A 118 -10.30 19.22 -6.16
N GLU A 119 -10.70 18.14 -5.51
CA GLU A 119 -12.08 17.67 -5.45
C GLU A 119 -12.36 17.25 -4.01
N ILE A 120 -13.50 17.68 -3.48
CA ILE A 120 -13.98 17.30 -2.14
C ILE A 120 -14.64 15.94 -2.27
N ASP A 121 -14.55 15.10 -1.23
CA ASP A 121 -15.29 13.84 -1.22
C ASP A 121 -16.78 14.11 -1.00
N ALA A 122 -17.64 13.62 -1.90
CA ALA A 122 -19.08 13.91 -1.83
C ALA A 122 -19.72 13.35 -0.55
N ALA A 123 -19.16 12.27 0.01
CA ALA A 123 -19.60 11.68 1.27
C ALA A 123 -19.34 12.57 2.50
N GLU A 124 -18.42 13.53 2.42
CA GLU A 124 -18.17 14.52 3.49
C GLU A 124 -19.19 15.67 3.45
N LEU A 125 -19.73 15.99 2.27
CA LEU A 125 -20.72 17.07 2.10
C LEU A 125 -22.10 16.68 2.64
N GLU A 126 -22.49 15.41 2.55
CA GLU A 126 -23.79 14.93 3.07
C GLU A 126 -23.85 14.90 4.61
N GLN A 127 -22.69 14.90 5.29
CA GLN A 127 -22.61 14.87 6.76
C GLN A 127 -22.72 16.25 7.42
N GLU A 128 -22.55 17.35 6.67
CA GLU A 128 -22.70 18.72 7.19
C GLU A 128 -24.15 19.25 7.09
N GLU A 129 -25.04 18.57 6.36
CA GLU A 129 -26.45 18.97 6.20
C GLU A 129 -27.42 18.29 7.18
N THR A 130 -26.92 17.51 8.15
CA THR A 130 -27.72 16.83 9.20
C THR A 130 -27.39 17.33 10.60
#